data_AF-A0A7S4A1U2-F1
#
_entry.id   AF-A0A7S4A1U2-F1
#
_cell.length_a   1.000
_cell.length_b   1.000
_cell.length_c   1.000
_cell.angle_alpha   90.00
_cell.angle_beta   90.00
_cell.angle_gamma   90.00
#
_symmetry.space_group_name_H-M   'P 1'
#
loop_
_entity.id
_entity.type
_entity.pdbx_description
1 polymer ?
#
loop_
_entity_poly.entity_id
_entity_poly.type
_entity_poly.pdbx_seq_one_letter_code
_entity_poly.pdbx_strand_id
1 'polypeptide(L)'
;MLCATVGGFEDALKESAGVETDKVDELFEALIAKPLQSVEAPRDADNALVLIIDALDELPRDALKPVLSLLSTELKELPPWIKIVATSRDEAQIKAALSGYTPTELRVDEGRNRQDVRAYLTVLAKQHV
;
A
#
# COMPACT_ATOMS: atom_id res chain seq x y z
N MET A 1 -6.89 -11.95 3.42
CA MET A 1 -6.62 -10.62 2.84
C MET A 1 -6.94 -10.69 1.35
N LEU A 2 -7.61 -9.67 0.80
CA LEU A 2 -8.36 -9.65 -0.47
C LEU A 2 -9.38 -10.78 -0.66
N CYS A 3 -9.00 -12.05 -0.88
CA CYS A 3 -9.95 -13.16 -1.04
C CYS A 3 -10.95 -13.31 0.13
N ALA A 4 -10.50 -12.97 1.34
CA ALA A 4 -11.33 -13.03 2.55
C ALA A 4 -12.13 -11.74 2.82
N THR A 5 -11.85 -10.66 2.09
CA THR A 5 -12.34 -9.30 2.42
C THR A 5 -13.19 -8.71 1.29
N VAL A 6 -12.98 -9.16 0.07
CA VAL A 6 -13.67 -8.70 -1.13
C VAL A 6 -14.46 -9.87 -1.71
N GLY A 7 -15.79 -9.77 -1.67
CA GLY A 7 -16.66 -10.80 -2.22
C GLY A 7 -16.40 -11.02 -3.70
N GLY A 8 -16.28 -12.28 -4.13
CA GLY A 8 -16.02 -12.66 -5.53
C GLY A 8 -14.56 -12.55 -5.98
N PHE A 9 -13.66 -11.97 -5.17
CA PHE A 9 -12.26 -11.79 -5.58
C PHE A 9 -11.51 -13.11 -5.77
N GLU A 10 -11.78 -14.10 -4.92
CA GLU A 10 -11.13 -15.42 -5.06
C GLU A 10 -11.48 -16.10 -6.38
N ASP A 11 -12.73 -16.00 -6.81
CA ASP A 11 -13.19 -16.61 -8.06
C ASP A 11 -12.63 -15.85 -9.27
N ALA A 12 -12.63 -14.51 -9.22
CA ALA A 12 -11.98 -13.68 -10.23
C ALA A 12 -10.48 -13.95 -10.37
N LEU A 13 -9.79 -14.24 -9.26
CA LEU A 13 -8.39 -14.60 -9.27
C LEU A 13 -8.15 -15.97 -9.94
N LYS A 14 -9.05 -16.95 -9.74
CA LYS A 14 -8.96 -18.26 -10.42
C LYS A 14 -9.13 -18.16 -11.93
N GLU A 15 -9.92 -17.20 -12.42
CA GLU A 15 -10.03 -16.92 -13.86
C GLU A 15 -8.72 -16.38 -14.45
N SER A 16 -7.89 -15.76 -13.61
CA SER A 16 -6.55 -15.28 -13.96
C SER A 16 -5.45 -16.35 -13.75
N ALA A 17 -5.81 -17.60 -13.44
CA ALA A 17 -4.86 -18.69 -13.26
C ALA A 17 -4.13 -19.02 -14.57
N GLY A 18 -2.82 -19.26 -14.47
CA GLY A 18 -1.99 -19.68 -15.61
C GLY A 18 -1.15 -18.56 -16.25
N VAL A 19 -1.03 -17.40 -15.62
CA VAL A 19 -0.06 -16.38 -16.04
C VAL A 19 1.37 -16.85 -15.71
N GLU A 20 2.13 -17.15 -16.76
CA GLU A 20 3.57 -17.45 -16.67
C GLU A 20 4.36 -16.24 -17.17
N THR A 21 4.69 -15.32 -16.26
CA THR A 21 5.50 -14.13 -16.55
C THR A 21 6.35 -13.76 -15.33
N ASP A 22 7.51 -13.17 -15.57
CA ASP A 22 8.39 -12.59 -14.56
C ASP A 22 8.26 -11.07 -14.47
N LYS A 23 7.43 -10.46 -15.32
CA LYS A 23 7.25 -9.01 -15.35
C LYS A 23 6.22 -8.55 -14.32
N VAL A 24 6.62 -7.55 -13.55
CA VAL A 24 5.85 -7.05 -12.39
C VAL A 24 4.52 -6.41 -12.78
N ASP A 25 4.46 -5.72 -13.92
CA ASP A 25 3.25 -5.10 -14.48
C ASP A 25 2.23 -6.15 -14.92
N GLU A 26 2.65 -7.16 -15.68
CA GLU A 26 1.77 -8.27 -16.10
C GLU A 26 1.25 -9.07 -14.89
N LEU A 27 2.09 -9.31 -13.87
CA LEU A 27 1.68 -9.94 -12.61
C LEU A 27 0.68 -9.08 -11.84
N PHE A 28 0.91 -7.77 -11.73
CA PHE A 28 -0.02 -6.87 -11.06
C PHE A 28 -1.37 -6.81 -11.78
N GLU A 29 -1.37 -6.71 -13.11
CA GLU A 29 -2.58 -6.67 -13.90
C GLU A 29 -3.41 -7.94 -13.69
N ALA A 30 -2.78 -9.11 -13.79
CA ALA A 30 -3.46 -10.40 -13.69
C ALA A 30 -3.90 -10.76 -12.27
N LEU A 31 -3.07 -10.48 -11.25
CA LEU A 31 -3.31 -10.95 -9.89
C LEU A 31 -4.08 -9.93 -9.03
N ILE A 32 -4.05 -8.65 -9.41
CA ILE A 32 -4.60 -7.56 -8.60
C ILE A 32 -5.60 -6.72 -9.40
N ALA A 33 -5.16 -6.07 -10.49
CA ALA A 33 -6.00 -5.06 -11.15
C ALA A 33 -7.26 -5.67 -11.79
N LYS A 34 -7.10 -6.67 -12.68
CA LYS A 34 -8.24 -7.32 -13.36
C LYS A 34 -9.21 -7.98 -12.37
N PRO A 35 -8.76 -8.79 -11.39
CA PRO A 35 -9.70 -9.39 -10.44
C PRO A 35 -10.42 -8.37 -9.55
N LEU A 36 -9.81 -7.22 -9.22
CA LEU A 36 -10.49 -6.14 -8.48
C LEU A 36 -11.48 -5.37 -9.36
N GLN A 37 -11.21 -5.22 -10.66
CA GLN A 37 -12.14 -4.59 -11.60
C GLN A 37 -13.39 -5.42 -11.87
N SER A 38 -13.29 -6.76 -11.79
CA SER A 38 -14.39 -7.67 -12.09
C SER A 38 -15.35 -7.91 -10.91
N VAL A 39 -15.07 -7.36 -9.74
CA VAL A 39 -15.90 -7.52 -8.54
C VAL A 39 -16.60 -6.21 -8.15
N GLU A 40 -17.80 -6.34 -7.59
CA GLU A 40 -18.52 -5.18 -7.06
C GLU A 40 -17.80 -4.61 -5.83
N ALA A 41 -17.86 -3.29 -5.69
CA ALA A 41 -17.41 -2.64 -4.48
C ALA A 41 -18.21 -3.16 -3.25
N PRO A 42 -17.58 -3.35 -2.08
CA PRO A 42 -18.28 -3.73 -0.86
C PRO A 42 -19.44 -2.77 -0.55
N ARG A 43 -20.63 -3.31 -0.22
CA ARG A 43 -21.90 -2.57 -0.19
C ARG A 43 -22.14 -1.74 1.08
N ASP A 44 -21.33 -1.89 2.11
CA ASP A 44 -21.50 -1.17 3.37
C ASP A 44 -20.87 0.23 3.27
N ALA A 45 -21.74 1.24 3.24
CA ALA A 45 -21.47 2.62 2.86
C ALA A 45 -20.39 3.28 3.73
N ASP A 46 -19.17 3.35 3.19
CA ASP A 46 -18.18 4.45 3.29
C ASP A 46 -16.80 4.03 2.74
N ASN A 47 -16.50 2.74 2.66
CA ASN A 47 -15.11 2.35 2.87
C ASN A 47 -14.36 1.96 1.60
N ALA A 48 -13.53 2.90 1.15
CA ALA A 48 -12.37 2.56 0.35
C ALA A 48 -11.55 1.47 1.07
N LEU A 49 -11.21 0.40 0.35
CA LEU A 49 -10.30 -0.61 0.85
C LEU A 49 -8.87 -0.08 0.70
N VAL A 50 -8.17 0.03 1.82
CA VAL A 50 -6.78 0.52 1.85
C VAL A 50 -5.83 -0.67 1.84
N LEU A 51 -4.97 -0.72 0.82
CA LEU A 51 -3.81 -1.59 0.77
C LEU A 51 -2.62 -0.86 1.40
N ILE A 52 -2.06 -1.44 2.45
CA ILE A 52 -0.88 -0.90 3.13
C ILE A 52 0.35 -1.64 2.64
N ILE A 53 1.32 -0.89 2.09
CA ILE A 53 2.64 -1.40 1.72
C ILE A 53 3.62 -0.83 2.73
N ASP A 54 4.09 -1.67 3.65
CA ASP A 54 5.02 -1.24 4.68
C ASP A 54 6.47 -1.32 4.21
N ALA A 55 7.27 -0.32 4.55
CA ALA A 55 8.73 -0.26 4.39
C ALA A 55 9.23 -0.56 2.96
N LEU A 56 8.83 0.26 1.98
CA LEU A 56 9.30 0.14 0.59
C LEU A 56 10.83 0.16 0.45
N ASP A 57 11.54 0.89 1.32
CA ASP A 57 13.00 0.98 1.33
C ASP A 57 13.71 -0.34 1.68
N GLU A 58 13.00 -1.30 2.27
CA GLU A 58 13.56 -2.60 2.65
C GLU A 58 13.47 -3.65 1.51
N LEU A 59 12.96 -3.26 0.33
CA LEU A 59 12.95 -4.12 -0.85
C LEU A 59 14.37 -4.37 -1.38
N PRO A 60 14.67 -5.57 -1.93
CA PRO A 60 15.89 -5.82 -2.68
C PRO A 60 16.08 -4.83 -3.83
N ARG A 61 17.33 -4.45 -4.12
CA ARG A 61 17.65 -3.41 -5.12
C ARG A 61 17.12 -3.73 -6.52
N ASP A 62 17.12 -5.01 -6.89
CA ASP A 62 16.61 -5.53 -8.16
C ASP A 62 15.08 -5.52 -8.24
N ALA A 63 14.40 -5.66 -7.10
CA ALA A 63 12.93 -5.59 -7.01
C ALA A 63 12.40 -4.15 -6.85
N LEU A 64 13.16 -3.24 -6.23
CA LEU A 64 12.71 -1.89 -5.91
C LEU A 64 12.35 -1.09 -7.17
N LYS A 65 13.19 -1.09 -8.20
CA LYS A 65 12.95 -0.30 -9.41
C LYS A 65 11.67 -0.74 -10.16
N PRO A 66 11.44 -2.04 -10.43
CA PRO A 66 10.16 -2.50 -10.99
C PRO A 66 8.95 -2.10 -10.16
N VAL A 67 9.01 -2.26 -8.83
CA VAL A 67 7.90 -1.90 -7.93
C VAL A 67 7.62 -0.40 -7.95
N LEU A 68 8.66 0.44 -7.89
CA LEU A 68 8.48 1.89 -7.99
C LEU A 68 7.88 2.32 -9.34
N SER A 69 8.30 1.66 -10.43
CA SER A 69 7.70 1.90 -11.75
C SER A 69 6.20 1.58 -11.71
N LEU A 70 5.83 0.39 -11.25
CA LEU A 70 4.44 -0.05 -11.08
C LEU A 70 3.62 0.95 -10.26
N LEU A 71 4.12 1.33 -9.09
CA LEU A 71 3.44 2.26 -8.18
C LEU A 71 3.26 3.66 -8.80
N SER A 72 4.14 4.07 -9.71
CA SER A 72 4.05 5.37 -10.37
C SER A 72 3.15 5.40 -11.60
N THR A 73 2.92 4.26 -12.26
CA THR A 73 2.24 4.21 -13.57
C THR A 73 0.93 3.41 -13.60
N GLU A 74 0.85 2.30 -12.86
CA GLU A 74 -0.22 1.30 -13.03
C GLU A 74 -1.35 1.42 -12.01
N LEU A 75 -1.19 2.21 -10.94
CA LEU A 75 -2.22 2.31 -9.89
C LEU A 75 -3.54 2.91 -10.36
N LYS A 76 -3.54 3.62 -11.50
CA LYS A 76 -4.75 4.15 -12.16
C LYS A 76 -5.68 3.04 -12.66
N GLU A 77 -5.17 1.83 -12.85
CA GLU A 77 -5.95 0.66 -13.28
C GLU A 77 -6.77 0.08 -12.12
N LEU A 78 -6.53 0.48 -10.87
CA LEU A 78 -7.30 0.00 -9.74
C LEU A 78 -8.69 0.65 -9.71
N PRO A 79 -9.73 -0.10 -9.26
CA PRO A 79 -11.03 0.49 -9.03
C PRO A 79 -10.97 1.69 -8.06
N PRO A 80 -11.82 2.72 -8.22
CA PRO A 80 -11.76 3.93 -7.39
C PRO A 80 -11.93 3.72 -5.88
N TRP A 81 -12.52 2.58 -5.49
CA TRP A 81 -12.71 2.15 -4.11
C TRP A 81 -11.48 1.48 -3.49
N ILE A 82 -10.40 1.28 -4.25
CA ILE A 82 -9.09 0.86 -3.73
C ILE A 82 -8.23 2.10 -3.50
N LYS A 83 -7.54 2.14 -2.36
CA LYS A 83 -6.51 3.13 -2.05
C LYS A 83 -5.25 2.43 -1.60
N ILE A 84 -4.11 3.05 -1.85
CA ILE A 84 -2.81 2.55 -1.41
C ILE A 84 -2.20 3.55 -0.46
N VAL A 85 -1.69 3.04 0.65
CA VAL A 85 -0.82 3.77 1.57
C VAL A 85 0.50 3.03 1.62
N ALA A 86 1.58 3.71 1.26
CA ALA A 86 2.92 3.14 1.33
C ALA A 86 3.77 3.90 2.35
N THR A 87 4.59 3.19 3.11
CA THR A 87 5.57 3.77 4.03
C THR A 87 6.99 3.50 3.53
N SER A 88 7.91 4.39 3.85
CA SER A 88 9.32 4.30 3.50
C SER A 88 10.13 5.24 4.38
N ARG A 89 11.42 4.95 4.57
CA ARG A 89 12.39 5.98 4.98
C ARG A 89 12.58 7.04 3.88
N ASP A 90 13.25 8.13 4.25
CA ASP A 90 13.54 9.25 3.35
C ASP A 90 14.63 8.90 2.31
N GLU A 91 14.28 8.11 1.30
CA GLU A 91 15.19 7.75 0.21
C GLU A 91 14.96 8.57 -1.05
N ALA A 92 16.04 9.11 -1.62
CA ALA A 92 15.98 9.97 -2.81
C ALA A 92 15.34 9.28 -4.03
N GLN A 93 15.64 7.99 -4.24
CA GLN A 93 15.10 7.22 -5.36
C GLN A 93 13.57 7.00 -5.26
N ILE A 94 13.07 6.74 -4.04
CA ILE A 94 11.64 6.53 -3.77
C ILE A 94 10.90 7.86 -3.92
N LYS A 95 11.44 8.94 -3.34
CA LYS A 95 10.89 10.31 -3.51
C LYS A 95 10.81 10.73 -4.98
N ALA A 96 11.86 10.45 -5.75
CA ALA A 96 11.90 10.81 -7.17
C ALA A 96 10.89 10.01 -7.99
N ALA A 97 10.78 8.69 -7.77
CA ALA A 97 9.85 7.86 -8.51
C ALA A 97 8.38 8.17 -8.18
N LEU A 98 8.08 8.51 -6.92
CA LEU A 98 6.73 8.79 -6.45
C LEU A 98 6.41 10.29 -6.39
N SER A 99 7.20 11.14 -7.06
CA SER A 99 7.03 12.61 -7.02
C SER A 99 5.74 13.10 -7.68
N GLY A 100 5.07 12.24 -8.47
CA GLY A 100 3.73 12.51 -9.00
C GLY A 100 2.63 12.50 -7.93
N TYR A 101 2.94 11.98 -6.74
CA TYR A 101 2.07 12.00 -5.56
C TYR A 101 2.49 13.09 -4.57
N THR A 102 1.65 13.34 -3.57
CA THR A 102 1.94 14.27 -2.46
C THR A 102 2.28 13.49 -1.19
N PRO A 103 3.52 12.96 -1.03
CA PRO A 103 3.90 12.21 0.15
C PRO A 103 3.84 13.09 1.41
N THR A 104 3.40 12.51 2.52
CA THR A 104 3.41 13.18 3.83
C THR A 104 4.67 12.78 4.60
N GLU A 105 5.55 13.74 4.85
CA GLU A 105 6.75 13.53 5.64
C GLU A 105 6.39 13.44 7.14
N LEU A 106 6.73 12.32 7.79
CA LEU A 106 6.57 12.15 9.24
C LEU A 106 7.90 12.40 9.94
N ARG A 107 8.10 13.62 10.46
CA ARG A 107 9.35 14.03 11.11
C ARG A 107 9.45 13.51 12.54
N VAL A 108 10.36 12.58 12.79
CA VAL A 108 10.57 11.98 14.12
C VAL A 108 11.21 12.95 15.13
N ASP A 109 11.86 14.02 14.64
CA ASP A 109 12.64 14.96 15.43
C ASP A 109 11.91 16.29 15.72
N GLU A 110 10.62 16.39 15.38
CA GLU A 110 9.81 17.53 15.77
C GLU A 110 9.64 17.59 17.30
N GLY A 111 9.80 18.80 17.86
CA GLY A 111 9.66 19.02 19.30
C GLY A 111 8.29 18.60 19.83
N ARG A 112 7.22 18.82 19.06
CA ARG A 112 5.85 18.41 19.40
C ARG A 112 5.71 16.87 19.48
N ASN A 113 6.29 16.14 18.52
CA ASN A 113 6.23 14.68 18.49
C ASN A 113 6.96 14.08 19.70
N ARG A 114 8.12 14.63 20.07
CA ARG A 114 8.83 14.24 21.31
C ARG A 114 8.02 14.53 22.57
N GLN A 115 7.30 15.65 22.61
CA GLN A 115 6.44 16.01 23.73
C GLN A 115 5.26 15.05 23.86
N ASP A 116 4.60 14.72 22.75
CA ASP A 116 3.47 13.78 22.71
C ASP A 116 3.90 12.37 23.11
N VAL A 117 5.04 11.89 22.61
CA VAL A 117 5.61 10.59 23.02
C VAL A 117 5.91 10.59 24.52
N ARG A 118 6.51 11.66 25.07
CA ARG A 118 6.77 11.77 26.51
C ARG A 118 5.46 11.75 27.31
N ALA A 119 4.44 12.49 26.86
CA ALA A 119 3.14 12.54 27.53
C ALA A 119 2.47 11.16 27.54
N TYR A 120 2.44 10.48 26.39
CA TYR A 120 1.92 9.13 26.23
C TYR A 120 2.63 8.13 27.16
N LEU A 121 3.96 8.11 27.16
CA LEU A 121 4.75 7.22 28.02
C LEU A 121 4.55 7.52 29.52
N THR A 122 4.37 8.79 29.88
CA THR A 122 4.08 9.18 31.27
C THR A 122 2.72 8.66 31.74
N VAL A 123 1.70 8.71 30.87
CA VAL A 123 0.38 8.14 31.16
C VAL A 123 0.48 6.62 31.30
N LEU A 124 1.17 5.95 30.37
CA LEU A 124 1.35 4.51 30.39
C LEU A 124 2.10 4.03 31.64
N ALA A 125 3.18 4.71 32.03
CA ALA A 125 3.96 4.34 33.21
C ALA A 125 3.13 4.38 34.50
N LYS A 126 2.21 5.33 34.64
CA LYS A 126 1.30 5.44 35.80
C LYS A 126 0.29 4.29 35.90
N GLN A 127 0.08 3.51 34.83
CA GLN A 127 -0.82 2.35 34.84
C GLN A 127 -0.13 1.07 35.30
N HIS A 128 1.21 1.08 35.38
CA HIS A 128 2.04 -0.10 35.66
C HIS A 128 2.94 0.05 36.89
N VAL A 129 2.83 1.17 37.61
CA VAL A 129 3.47 1.46 38.90
C VAL A 129 2.37 1.82 39.89
#